data_AF-A0A0K8R9C1-F1
#
_entry.id   AF-A0A0K8R9C1-F1
#
_cell.length_a   1.000
_cell.length_b   1.000
_cell.length_c   1.000
_cell.angle_alpha   90.00
_cell.angle_beta   90.00
_cell.angle_gamma   90.00
#
_symmetry.space_group_name_H-M   'P 1'
#
loop_
_entity.id
_entity.type
_entity.pdbx_description
1 polymer ?
#
loop_
_entity_poly.entity_id
_entity_poly.type
_entity_poly.pdbx_seq_one_letter_code
_entity_poly.pdbx_strand_id
1 'polypeptide(L)'
;MAPVANGARNGQWSRCSVQHLRGFLETLEQACFDMLSATHYTINMTRLPGAGITKQQLCERTYSNFKNVIVHPESRNAGECKIWCCPADYNNRCLQAQLTDGMECKQGYHCLKHQCVMKTTHQPPRPAPPTRHTTRPKTTTTTRRTQRTRRFWWPSWWNLRQDRTNPDSKSTYHSRMDSV
;
A
#
# COMPACT_ATOMS: atom_id res chain seq x y z
N MET A 1 0.88 -3.33 5.52
CA MET A 1 0.09 -3.17 6.77
C MET A 1 0.35 -4.31 7.74
N ALA A 2 1.62 -4.63 8.00
CA ALA A 2 1.97 -5.57 9.06
C ALA A 2 2.09 -4.77 10.38
N PRO A 3 1.75 -5.36 11.54
CA PRO A 3 1.91 -4.68 12.83
C PRO A 3 3.39 -4.43 13.19
N VAL A 4 4.29 -5.19 12.59
CA VAL A 4 5.74 -5.02 12.68
C VAL A 4 6.30 -4.75 11.29
N ALA A 5 7.23 -3.80 11.19
CA ALA A 5 7.91 -3.49 9.94
C ALA A 5 8.60 -4.74 9.37
N ASN A 6 8.62 -4.88 8.04
CA ASN A 6 9.31 -5.96 7.33
C ASN A 6 8.87 -7.39 7.70
N GLY A 7 7.57 -7.60 7.98
CA GLY A 7 7.01 -8.93 8.20
C GLY A 7 7.18 -9.89 6.99
N ALA A 8 6.76 -11.15 7.13
CA ALA A 8 7.01 -12.24 6.17
C ALA A 8 6.63 -11.94 4.70
N ARG A 9 5.74 -10.98 4.46
CA ARG A 9 5.32 -10.53 3.12
C ARG A 9 5.70 -9.07 2.85
N ASN A 10 6.92 -8.68 3.25
CA ASN A 10 7.43 -7.34 3.03
C ASN A 10 7.33 -6.93 1.55
N GLY A 11 6.93 -5.68 1.29
CA GLY A 11 6.70 -5.20 -0.07
C GLY A 11 5.44 -5.76 -0.76
N GLN A 12 4.55 -6.47 -0.05
CA GLN A 12 3.29 -6.97 -0.61
C GLN A 12 2.08 -6.56 0.23
N TRP A 13 0.98 -6.26 -0.46
CA TRP A 13 -0.33 -6.07 0.16
C TRP A 13 -0.97 -7.42 0.49
N SER A 14 -1.58 -7.54 1.67
CA SER A 14 -2.40 -8.71 1.99
C SER A 14 -3.75 -8.62 1.26
N ARG A 15 -4.43 -9.76 1.13
CA ARG A 15 -5.77 -9.80 0.55
C ARG A 15 -6.73 -8.89 1.33
N CYS A 16 -6.67 -8.93 2.66
CA CYS A 16 -7.48 -8.08 3.52
C CYS A 16 -7.21 -6.59 3.25
N SER A 17 -5.94 -6.18 3.21
CA SER A 17 -5.61 -4.76 2.96
C SER A 17 -6.12 -4.28 1.60
N VAL A 18 -6.03 -5.11 0.55
CA VAL A 18 -6.59 -4.78 -0.77
C VAL A 18 -8.11 -4.67 -0.73
N GLN A 19 -8.80 -5.57 -0.02
CA GLN A 19 -10.26 -5.54 0.09
C GLN A 19 -10.75 -4.31 0.86
N HIS A 20 -10.12 -4.00 1.99
CA HIS A 20 -10.45 -2.79 2.75
C HIS A 20 -10.20 -1.52 1.94
N LEU A 21 -9.09 -1.45 1.20
CA LEU A 21 -8.83 -0.33 0.31
C LEU A 21 -9.93 -0.20 -0.75
N ARG A 22 -10.31 -1.29 -1.42
CA ARG A 22 -11.39 -1.25 -2.42
C ARG A 22 -12.71 -0.75 -1.83
N GLY A 23 -13.13 -1.32 -0.70
CA GLY A 23 -14.37 -0.90 -0.04
C GLY A 23 -14.33 0.56 0.38
N PHE A 24 -13.18 1.07 0.84
CA PHE A 24 -13.01 2.48 1.15
C PHE A 24 -13.13 3.36 -0.10
N LEU A 25 -12.44 3.00 -1.19
CA LEU A 25 -12.46 3.78 -2.44
C LEU A 25 -13.86 3.88 -3.05
N GLU A 26 -14.70 2.85 -2.87
CA GLU A 26 -16.10 2.85 -3.31
C GLU A 26 -16.99 3.87 -2.58
N THR A 27 -16.57 4.36 -1.41
CA THR A 27 -17.31 5.38 -0.63
C THR A 27 -16.98 6.81 -1.03
N LEU A 28 -15.90 7.02 -1.80
CA LEU A 28 -15.42 8.35 -2.14
C LEU A 28 -16.10 8.90 -3.38
N GLU A 29 -16.36 10.21 -3.37
CA GLU A 29 -16.86 10.91 -4.55
C GLU A 29 -15.76 11.08 -5.60
N GLN A 30 -16.17 11.25 -6.86
CA GLN A 30 -15.24 11.42 -7.99
C GLN A 30 -14.26 12.60 -7.78
N ALA A 31 -14.72 13.66 -7.12
CA ALA A 31 -13.91 14.83 -6.80
C ALA A 31 -12.64 14.50 -5.98
N CYS A 32 -12.63 13.41 -5.20
CA CYS A 32 -11.43 12.96 -4.46
C CYS A 32 -10.36 12.32 -5.36
N PHE A 33 -10.73 11.91 -6.57
CA PHE A 33 -9.83 11.27 -7.53
C PHE A 33 -9.37 12.23 -8.64
N ASP A 34 -10.02 13.38 -8.77
CA ASP A 34 -9.72 14.35 -9.81
C ASP A 34 -8.37 15.02 -9.51
N MET A 35 -7.43 14.93 -10.45
CA MET A 35 -6.12 15.55 -10.34
C MET A 35 -6.23 17.05 -10.56
N LEU A 36 -6.24 17.83 -9.47
CA LEU A 36 -6.37 19.29 -9.51
C LEU A 36 -5.05 20.04 -9.77
N SER A 37 -3.91 19.36 -9.67
CA SER A 37 -2.61 19.96 -9.92
C SER A 37 -2.46 20.26 -11.42
N ALA A 38 -2.26 21.53 -11.78
CA ALA A 38 -1.89 21.92 -13.13
C ALA A 38 -0.46 21.45 -13.51
N THR A 39 0.37 21.17 -12.50
CA THR A 39 1.75 20.69 -12.70
C THR A 39 1.79 19.17 -12.64
N HIS A 40 2.29 18.55 -13.71
CA HIS A 40 2.58 17.13 -13.75
C HIS A 40 4.05 16.87 -13.41
N TYR A 41 4.31 16.27 -12.26
CA TYR A 41 5.65 15.81 -11.90
C TYR A 41 5.92 14.45 -12.54
N THR A 42 6.75 14.43 -13.57
CA THR A 42 7.23 13.19 -14.18
C THR A 42 8.59 12.82 -13.58
N ILE A 43 8.62 11.70 -12.86
CA ILE A 43 9.89 11.15 -12.34
C ILE A 43 10.43 10.17 -13.39
N ASN A 44 11.50 10.56 -14.07
CA ASN A 44 12.21 9.67 -15.00
C ASN A 44 13.10 8.70 -14.20
N MET A 45 12.50 7.63 -13.68
CA MET A 45 13.18 6.62 -12.88
C MET A 45 13.89 5.61 -13.79
N THR A 46 15.12 5.91 -14.20
CA THR A 46 15.94 5.02 -15.05
C THR A 46 16.66 3.92 -14.27
N ARG A 47 16.72 4.04 -12.95
CA ARG A 47 17.39 3.10 -12.04
C ARG A 47 16.54 2.86 -10.81
N LEU A 48 16.66 1.67 -10.25
CA LEU A 48 16.01 1.35 -8.98
C LEU A 48 16.62 2.19 -7.84
N PRO A 49 15.83 2.55 -6.82
CA PRO A 49 16.26 3.50 -5.78
C PRO A 49 17.55 3.13 -5.04
N GLY A 50 17.80 1.82 -4.90
CA GLY A 50 18.97 1.26 -4.24
C GLY A 50 20.16 0.96 -5.14
N ALA A 51 20.02 1.09 -6.47
CA ALA A 51 21.05 0.66 -7.42
C ALA A 51 22.41 1.39 -7.26
N GLY A 52 22.39 2.61 -6.73
CA GLY A 52 23.59 3.42 -6.47
C GLY A 52 24.04 3.45 -5.01
N ILE A 53 23.47 2.60 -4.14
CA ILE A 53 23.74 2.62 -2.70
C ILE A 53 24.55 1.36 -2.33
N THR A 54 25.68 1.54 -1.66
CA THR A 54 26.46 0.42 -1.12
C THR A 54 25.86 -0.07 0.19
N LYS A 55 26.14 -1.33 0.57
CA LYS A 55 25.71 -1.88 1.87
C LYS A 55 26.23 -1.04 3.05
N GLN A 56 27.45 -0.52 2.92
CA GLN A 56 28.08 0.35 3.92
C GLN A 56 27.34 1.69 4.04
N GLN A 57 27.08 2.36 2.91
CA GLN A 57 26.30 3.61 2.90
C GLN A 57 24.89 3.41 3.46
N LEU A 58 24.26 2.27 3.19
CA LEU A 58 22.97 1.93 3.78
C LEU A 58 23.07 1.87 5.31
N CYS A 59 24.06 1.16 5.85
CA CYS A 59 24.26 1.06 7.30
C CYS A 59 24.50 2.43 7.95
N GLU A 60 25.39 3.24 7.38
CA GLU A 60 25.71 4.59 7.88
C GLU A 60 24.49 5.51 7.87
N ARG A 61 23.66 5.44 6.82
CA ARG A 61 22.43 6.24 6.72
C ARG A 61 21.31 5.73 7.62
N THR A 62 21.17 4.41 7.75
CA THR A 62 20.10 3.79 8.56
C THR A 62 20.36 3.98 10.05
N TYR A 63 21.62 3.91 10.45
CA TYR A 63 22.06 3.96 11.84
C TYR A 63 22.98 5.16 12.09
N SER A 64 22.62 6.33 11.57
CA SER A 64 23.46 7.54 11.61
C SER A 64 23.79 8.07 13.01
N ASN A 65 23.02 7.66 14.02
CA ASN A 65 23.25 8.05 15.41
C ASN A 65 24.36 7.22 16.09
N PHE A 66 24.82 6.15 15.45
CA PHE A 66 25.85 5.26 15.96
C PHE A 66 27.21 5.58 15.36
N LYS A 67 28.27 5.29 16.11
CA LYS A 67 29.65 5.54 15.67
C LYS A 67 30.22 4.32 14.96
N ASN A 68 30.98 4.59 13.88
CA ASN A 68 31.76 3.60 13.15
C ASN A 68 30.93 2.36 12.76
N VAL A 69 29.74 2.57 12.19
CA VAL A 69 28.87 1.47 11.78
C VAL A 69 29.48 0.75 10.59
N ILE A 70 29.73 -0.55 10.72
CA ILE A 70 30.28 -1.39 9.65
C ILE A 70 29.30 -2.48 9.21
N VAL A 71 29.41 -2.93 7.97
CA VAL A 71 28.64 -4.10 7.49
C VAL A 71 29.27 -5.39 8.02
N HIS A 72 28.46 -6.28 8.59
CA HIS A 72 28.91 -7.60 9.04
C HIS A 72 29.40 -8.46 7.85
N PRO A 73 30.51 -9.22 7.95
CA PRO A 73 31.07 -10.00 6.84
C PRO A 73 30.10 -10.99 6.19
N GLU A 74 29.22 -11.62 6.97
CA GLU A 74 28.20 -12.56 6.47
C GLU A 74 27.15 -11.90 5.56
N SER A 75 27.01 -10.57 5.65
CA SER A 75 26.08 -9.80 4.83
C SER A 75 26.46 -9.74 3.35
N ARG A 76 27.58 -10.34 2.94
CA ARG A 76 28.01 -10.45 1.53
C ARG A 76 26.98 -11.23 0.69
N ASN A 77 26.33 -12.25 1.26
CA ASN A 77 25.32 -13.07 0.59
C ASN A 77 23.94 -12.93 1.25
N ALA A 78 23.27 -11.82 0.97
CA ALA A 78 21.99 -11.46 1.59
C ALA A 78 20.79 -12.07 0.84
N GLY A 79 20.52 -13.36 1.04
CA GLY A 79 19.45 -14.09 0.32
C GLY A 79 18.05 -13.46 0.47
N GLU A 80 17.72 -12.96 1.67
CA GLU A 80 16.46 -12.26 1.95
C GLU A 80 16.57 -10.74 1.82
N CYS A 81 17.58 -10.21 1.14
CA CYS A 81 17.79 -8.76 1.07
C CYS A 81 17.88 -8.11 2.46
N LYS A 82 18.51 -8.82 3.39
CA LYS A 82 18.77 -8.39 4.77
C LYS A 82 20.26 -8.42 5.04
N ILE A 83 20.74 -7.43 5.76
CA ILE A 83 22.13 -7.32 6.20
C ILE A 83 22.19 -6.97 7.68
N TRP A 84 23.37 -7.17 8.25
CA TRP A 84 23.68 -6.77 9.62
C TRP A 84 24.66 -5.60 9.57
N CYS A 85 24.32 -4.55 10.30
CA CYS A 85 25.13 -3.36 10.52
C CYS A 85 25.60 -3.37 11.98
N CYS A 86 26.90 -3.27 12.23
CA CYS A 86 27.49 -3.40 13.54
C CYS A 86 28.14 -2.07 13.94
N PRO A 87 27.46 -1.27 14.78
CA PRO A 87 28.08 -0.13 15.44
C PRO A 87 29.22 -0.55 16.36
N ALA A 88 30.25 0.28 16.47
CA ALA A 88 31.30 0.07 17.45
C ALA A 88 30.83 0.36 18.89
N ASP A 89 29.87 1.29 19.05
CA ASP A 89 29.35 1.78 20.32
C ASP A 89 28.07 1.06 20.79
N TYR A 90 27.77 -0.11 20.23
CA TYR A 90 26.57 -0.88 20.55
C TYR A 90 26.88 -2.26 21.15
N ASN A 91 27.76 -2.32 22.16
CA ASN A 91 28.08 -3.54 22.93
C ASN A 91 28.35 -4.78 22.06
N ASN A 92 29.08 -4.62 20.95
CA ASN A 92 29.38 -5.67 19.96
C ASN A 92 28.14 -6.35 19.33
N ARG A 93 26.95 -5.73 19.41
CA ARG A 93 25.73 -6.22 18.77
C ARG A 93 25.57 -5.60 17.39
N CYS A 94 24.95 -6.34 16.49
CA CYS A 94 24.60 -5.85 15.16
C CYS A 94 23.08 -5.65 15.04
N LEU A 95 22.71 -4.65 14.26
CA LEU A 95 21.34 -4.25 13.96
C LEU A 95 21.01 -4.67 12.54
N GLN A 96 19.76 -5.10 12.30
CA GLN A 96 19.35 -5.60 11.00
C GLN A 96 18.82 -4.48 10.10
N ALA A 97 19.47 -4.29 8.94
CA ALA A 97 19.00 -3.39 7.89
C ALA A 97 18.45 -4.17 6.69
N GLN A 98 17.48 -3.57 6.00
CA GLN A 98 16.87 -4.13 4.80
C GLN A 98 17.51 -3.46 3.57
N LEU A 99 17.95 -4.27 2.60
CA LEU A 99 18.45 -3.76 1.33
C LEU A 99 17.30 -3.14 0.53
N THR A 100 17.53 -1.93 0.04
CA THR A 100 16.61 -1.21 -0.84
C THR A 100 16.53 -1.88 -2.21
N ASP A 101 15.36 -1.82 -2.84
CA ASP A 101 15.16 -2.32 -4.21
C ASP A 101 16.23 -1.75 -5.16
N GLY A 102 16.93 -2.63 -5.87
CA GLY A 102 18.06 -2.31 -6.74
C GLY A 102 19.44 -2.55 -6.14
N MET A 103 19.57 -2.64 -4.81
CA MET A 103 20.84 -2.96 -4.16
C MET A 103 21.26 -4.39 -4.47
N GLU A 104 22.57 -4.60 -4.57
CA GLU A 104 23.13 -5.93 -4.81
C GLU A 104 23.05 -6.81 -3.55
N CYS A 105 22.32 -7.91 -3.63
CA CYS A 105 22.23 -8.89 -2.54
C CYS A 105 23.40 -9.88 -2.56
N LYS A 106 23.74 -10.39 -3.75
CA LYS A 106 24.89 -11.25 -4.07
C LYS A 106 25.34 -10.95 -5.50
N GLN A 107 26.53 -11.39 -5.87
CA GLN A 107 27.11 -11.11 -7.19
C GLN A 107 26.16 -11.50 -8.34
N GLY A 108 25.80 -10.53 -9.17
CA GLY A 108 24.88 -10.72 -10.32
C GLY A 108 23.39 -10.71 -9.97
N TYR A 109 23.02 -10.44 -8.71
CA TYR A 109 21.64 -10.40 -8.23
C TYR A 109 21.35 -9.06 -7.57
N HIS A 110 20.09 -8.68 -7.50
CA HIS A 110 19.66 -7.46 -6.83
C HIS A 110 18.36 -7.70 -6.06
N CYS A 111 18.09 -6.80 -5.14
CA CYS A 111 16.88 -6.83 -4.34
C CYS A 111 15.70 -6.25 -5.13
N LEU A 112 14.58 -6.98 -5.14
CA LEU A 112 13.28 -6.48 -5.59
C LEU A 112 12.20 -7.02 -4.67
N LYS A 113 11.36 -6.13 -4.11
CA LYS A 113 10.29 -6.51 -3.19
C LYS A 113 10.78 -7.46 -2.10
N HIS A 114 11.96 -7.13 -1.56
CA HIS A 114 12.59 -7.90 -0.49
C HIS A 114 13.03 -9.34 -0.87
N GLN A 115 13.24 -9.60 -2.16
CA GLN A 115 13.75 -10.87 -2.67
C GLN A 115 15.03 -10.66 -3.47
N CYS A 116 16.00 -11.56 -3.31
CA CYS A 116 17.24 -11.54 -4.07
C CYS A 116 17.03 -12.23 -5.42
N VAL A 117 16.86 -11.44 -6.48
CA VAL A 117 16.56 -11.92 -7.83
C VAL A 117 17.72 -11.64 -8.79
N MET A 118 17.84 -12.45 -9.84
CA MET A 118 18.90 -12.28 -10.82
C MET A 118 18.76 -10.92 -11.50
N LYS A 119 19.89 -10.21 -11.74
CA LYS A 119 19.92 -9.03 -12.62
C LYS A 119 19.69 -9.54 -14.05
N THR A 120 18.43 -9.73 -14.44
CA THR A 120 18.12 -9.99 -15.85
C THR A 120 18.54 -8.76 -16.65
N THR A 121 19.43 -8.94 -17.61
CA THR A 121 19.81 -7.90 -18.58
C THR A 121 18.53 -7.45 -19.29
N HIS A 122 18.00 -6.27 -18.92
CA HIS A 122 16.77 -5.68 -19.44
C HIS A 122 15.53 -6.60 -19.40
N GLN A 123 14.80 -6.63 -18.28
CA GLN A 123 13.36 -6.82 -18.40
C GLN A 123 12.78 -5.51 -18.98
N PRO A 124 12.17 -5.51 -20.18
CA PRO A 124 11.41 -4.36 -20.63
C PRO A 124 10.35 -4.05 -19.57
N PRO A 125 10.02 -2.78 -19.33
CA PRO A 125 8.97 -2.42 -18.39
C PRO A 125 7.73 -3.21 -18.75
N ARG A 126 7.29 -4.09 -17.84
CA ARG A 126 6.04 -4.82 -18.03
C ARG A 126 4.94 -3.77 -18.15
N PRO A 127 4.19 -3.71 -19.27
CA PRO A 127 3.07 -2.78 -19.38
C PRO A 127 2.15 -2.98 -18.17
N ALA A 128 1.78 -1.89 -17.51
CA ALA A 128 0.76 -1.95 -16.49
C ALA A 128 -0.48 -2.63 -17.10
N PRO A 129 -1.14 -3.56 -16.39
CA PRO A 129 -2.39 -4.13 -16.87
C PRO A 129 -3.34 -2.99 -17.25
N PRO A 130 -4.00 -3.05 -18.42
CA PRO A 130 -4.87 -1.98 -18.85
C PRO A 130 -5.91 -1.71 -17.77
N THR A 131 -5.94 -0.46 -17.30
CA THR A 131 -6.97 0.03 -16.38
C THR A 131 -8.30 -0.08 -17.11
N ARG A 132 -9.10 -1.11 -16.82
CA ARG A 132 -10.51 -1.14 -17.25
C ARG A 132 -11.24 -0.05 -16.47
N HIS A 133 -11.28 1.15 -17.03
CA HIS A 133 -12.29 2.12 -16.64
C HIS A 133 -13.64 1.49 -16.98
N THR A 134 -14.39 1.11 -15.95
CA THR A 134 -15.76 0.65 -16.15
C THR A 134 -16.57 1.89 -16.46
N THR A 135 -16.69 2.25 -17.73
CA THR A 135 -17.62 3.29 -18.16
C THR A 135 -19.01 2.75 -17.88
N ARG A 136 -19.58 3.15 -16.74
CA ARG A 136 -20.97 2.84 -16.38
C ARG A 136 -21.85 3.30 -17.55
N PRO A 137 -22.61 2.42 -18.21
CA PRO A 137 -23.54 2.85 -19.25
C PRO A 137 -24.51 3.85 -18.63
N LYS A 138 -24.59 5.06 -19.19
CA LYS A 138 -25.72 5.95 -18.95
C LYS A 138 -26.95 5.24 -19.49
N THR A 139 -27.73 4.62 -18.63
CA THR A 139 -29.07 4.16 -18.98
C THR A 139 -29.91 5.39 -19.25
N THR A 140 -30.04 5.76 -20.53
CA THR A 140 -31.03 6.74 -20.97
C THR A 140 -32.40 6.07 -20.82
N THR A 141 -33.08 6.34 -19.71
CA THR A 141 -34.47 5.94 -19.53
C THR A 141 -35.32 6.75 -20.50
N THR A 142 -35.50 6.25 -21.72
CA THR A 142 -36.48 6.80 -22.66
C THR A 142 -37.86 6.41 -22.17
N THR A 143 -38.51 7.28 -21.40
CA THR A 143 -39.93 7.14 -21.05
C THR A 143 -40.77 7.30 -22.31
N ARG A 144 -41.09 6.17 -22.95
CA ARG A 144 -42.09 6.10 -24.03
C ARG A 144 -43.47 6.34 -23.41
N ARG A 145 -43.98 7.55 -23.61
CA ARG A 145 -45.33 7.99 -23.21
C ARG A 145 -46.36 7.08 -23.87
N THR A 146 -46.84 6.09 -23.14
CA THR A 146 -48.02 5.31 -23.53
C THR A 146 -49.24 6.09 -23.09
N GLN A 147 -49.97 6.66 -24.05
CA GLN A 147 -51.34 7.08 -23.84
C GLN A 147 -52.17 5.83 -23.57
N ARG A 148 -52.51 5.60 -22.30
CA ARG A 148 -53.53 4.63 -21.93
C ARG A 148 -54.51 5.30 -20.99
N THR A 149 -55.75 5.17 -21.39
CA THR A 149 -56.99 5.77 -20.91
C THR A 149 -57.11 5.84 -19.38
N ARG A 150 -57.64 6.99 -18.93
CA ARG A 150 -58.08 7.23 -17.55
C ARG A 150 -58.96 6.08 -17.06
N ARG A 151 -58.56 5.42 -15.98
CA ARG A 151 -59.51 4.95 -14.97
C ARG A 151 -59.13 5.57 -13.64
N PHE A 152 -60.06 6.39 -13.17
CA PHE A 152 -60.07 7.01 -11.85
C PHE A 152 -60.02 5.93 -10.77
N TRP A 153 -59.08 6.02 -9.85
CA TRP A 153 -59.27 5.57 -8.48
C TRP A 153 -58.34 6.39 -7.57
N TRP A 154 -58.98 7.18 -6.70
CA TRP A 154 -58.39 8.05 -5.67
C TRP A 154 -58.64 7.38 -4.29
N PRO A 155 -57.98 7.79 -3.19
CA PRO A 155 -56.82 7.09 -2.62
C PRO A 155 -57.07 6.61 -1.18
N SER A 156 -56.11 5.88 -0.58
CA SER A 156 -55.99 5.88 0.89
C SER A 156 -54.55 6.21 1.29
N TRP A 157 -54.41 7.39 1.88
CA TRP A 157 -53.24 7.93 2.55
C TRP A 157 -53.56 7.98 4.04
N TRP A 158 -52.98 7.09 4.83
CA TRP A 158 -52.74 7.18 6.28
C TRP A 158 -51.62 6.12 6.53
N ASN A 159 -50.41 6.41 7.00
CA ASN A 159 -50.03 7.25 8.12
C ASN A 159 -48.68 7.95 7.93
N LEU A 160 -48.66 9.21 8.35
CA LEU A 160 -47.49 10.03 8.64
C LEU A 160 -46.75 9.49 9.89
N ARG A 161 -45.42 9.40 9.79
CA ARG A 161 -44.46 10.20 10.58
C ARG A 161 -44.59 10.20 12.13
N GLN A 162 -43.64 9.52 12.80
CA GLN A 162 -42.89 9.88 14.03
C GLN A 162 -42.17 8.58 14.49
N ASP A 163 -40.88 8.51 14.83
CA ASP A 163 -40.07 9.39 15.66
C ASP A 163 -38.57 9.39 15.30
N ARG A 164 -37.94 10.55 15.55
CA ARG A 164 -36.50 10.74 15.77
C ARG A 164 -36.24 10.73 17.29
N THR A 165 -34.95 10.58 17.66
CA THR A 165 -34.31 10.51 19.00
C THR A 165 -34.10 9.06 19.47
N ASN A 166 -32.93 8.58 19.92
CA ASN A 166 -31.82 9.21 20.63
C ASN A 166 -30.48 8.45 20.32
N PRO A 167 -29.31 9.12 20.23
CA PRO A 167 -28.02 8.47 20.01
C PRO A 167 -27.28 8.35 21.34
N ASP A 168 -27.35 7.20 22.01
CA ASP A 168 -26.40 6.85 23.08
C ASP A 168 -26.49 5.35 23.40
N SER A 169 -25.59 4.56 22.81
CA SER A 169 -25.16 3.29 23.39
C SER A 169 -23.68 3.08 23.11
N LYS A 170 -22.84 3.69 23.95
CA LYS A 170 -21.44 3.30 24.09
C LYS A 170 -21.39 1.92 24.76
N SER A 171 -21.08 0.88 23.99
CA SER A 171 -20.61 -0.39 24.53
C SER A 171 -19.08 -0.39 24.49
N THR A 172 -18.48 -0.08 25.64
CA THR A 172 -17.04 -0.21 25.91
C THR A 172 -16.72 -1.66 26.20
N TYR A 173 -16.03 -2.34 25.28
CA TYR A 173 -15.37 -3.61 25.54
C TYR A 173 -13.88 -3.36 25.82
N HIS A 174 -13.51 -3.39 27.09
CA HIS A 174 -12.13 -3.42 27.54
C HIS A 174 -11.60 -4.86 27.45
N SER A 175 -10.67 -5.13 26.54
CA SER A 175 -9.86 -6.36 26.57
C SER A 175 -8.56 -6.08 27.30
N ARG A 176 -8.37 -6.76 28.44
CA ARG A 176 -7.13 -6.81 29.22
C ARG A 176 -5.99 -7.37 28.37
N MET A 177 -4.84 -6.70 28.43
CA MET A 177 -3.53 -7.25 28.04
C MET A 177 -3.01 -8.06 29.22
N ASP A 178 -2.95 -9.38 29.10
CA ASP A 178 -2.13 -10.20 29.99
C ASP A 178 -0.71 -10.25 29.42
N SER A 179 0.23 -9.89 30.30
CA SER A 179 1.67 -9.91 30.06
C SER A 179 2.21 -11.28 30.42
N VAL A 180 2.92 -11.95 29.50
CA VAL A 180 4.02 -12.90 29.78
C VAL A 180 5.02 -12.81 28.63
#